data_AF-A0A7J9QYH3-F1
#
_entry.id   AF-A0A7J9QYH3-F1
#
_cell.length_a   1.000
_cell.length_b   1.000
_cell.length_c   1.000
_cell.angle_alpha   90.00
_cell.angle_beta   90.00
_cell.angle_gamma   90.00
#
_symmetry.space_group_name_H-M   'P 1'
#
loop_
_entity.id
_entity.type
_entity.pdbx_description
1 polymer ?
#
loop_
_entity_poly.entity_id
_entity_poly.type
_entity_poly.pdbx_seq_one_letter_code
_entity_poly.pdbx_strand_id
1 'polypeptide(L)'
;EFDVLVGINLLREGLDIPEVSLVAILDADKEGFLRNFTSLIQTFGRAARNENGTVIMYADTVTQSMKNAINETKRRREKQIKFNQDHNITPKTIIKSVPEQVTTLDDSKLKSTHDIASDIIDLEAQMKKYSEDLDFERAIECRDRIKRLEKEIQIKNDRK
;
A
#
# COMPACT_ATOMS: atom_id res chain seq x y z
N GLU A 1 14.59 5.17 -2.42
CA GLU A 1 14.52 3.73 -2.13
C GLU A 1 14.80 3.55 -0.65
N PHE A 2 14.00 2.75 0.06
CA PHE A 2 14.11 2.58 1.51
C PHE A 2 13.95 1.09 1.84
N ASP A 3 14.93 0.51 2.54
CA ASP A 3 14.90 -0.91 2.94
C ASP A 3 14.17 -1.15 4.27
N VAL A 4 14.04 -0.10 5.09
CA VAL A 4 13.50 -0.21 6.45
C VAL A 4 12.52 0.94 6.73
N LEU A 5 11.36 0.59 7.28
CA LEU A 5 10.38 1.52 7.80
C LEU A 5 10.24 1.33 9.32
N VAL A 6 10.47 2.40 10.08
CA VAL A 6 10.33 2.40 11.54
C VAL A 6 9.12 3.25 11.93
N GLY A 7 8.26 2.72 12.79
CA GLY A 7 7.07 3.43 13.25
C GLY A 7 6.49 2.86 14.54
N ILE A 8 5.82 3.73 15.31
CA ILE A 8 5.18 3.37 16.58
C ILE A 8 3.89 2.58 16.34
N ASN A 9 3.15 2.96 15.30
CA ASN A 9 1.90 2.32 14.91
C ASN A 9 1.88 2.06 13.41
N LEU A 10 2.30 0.86 13.02
CA LEU A 10 2.25 0.38 11.64
C LEU A 10 0.87 -0.20 11.28
N LEU A 11 -0.14 -0.02 12.16
CA LEU A 11 -1.49 -0.58 12.01
C LEU A 11 -2.40 0.22 11.07
N ARG A 12 -1.88 1.14 10.25
CA ARG A 12 -2.74 1.83 9.29
C ARG A 12 -3.37 0.83 8.33
N GLU A 13 -4.67 1.01 8.09
CA GLU A 13 -5.36 0.36 6.98
C GLU A 13 -4.58 0.71 5.70
N GLY A 14 -4.23 -0.31 4.91
CA GLY A 14 -3.56 -0.11 3.62
C GLY A 14 -2.04 -0.28 3.57
N LEU A 15 -1.34 -0.59 4.67
CA LEU A 15 0.07 -1.04 4.57
C LEU A 15 0.11 -2.51 4.09
N ASP A 16 -0.14 -2.72 2.81
CA ASP A 16 -0.13 -4.01 2.11
C ASP A 16 1.10 -4.09 1.21
N ILE A 17 2.24 -4.48 1.77
CA ILE A 17 3.55 -4.45 1.10
C ILE A 17 4.08 -5.90 1.03
N PRO A 18 3.86 -6.62 -0.10
CA PRO A 18 4.32 -8.01 -0.27
C PRO A 18 5.83 -8.22 -0.12
N GLU A 19 6.60 -7.15 -0.28
CA GLU A 19 8.06 -7.13 -0.19
C GLU A 19 8.55 -7.24 1.26
N VAL A 20 7.69 -6.99 2.26
CA VAL A 20 8.07 -7.07 3.69
C VAL A 20 8.20 -8.54 4.11
N SER A 21 9.44 -9.00 4.24
CA SER A 21 9.77 -10.34 4.75
C SER A 21 9.97 -10.38 6.27
N LEU A 22 10.25 -9.24 6.91
CA LEU A 22 10.55 -9.18 8.35
C LEU A 22 9.79 -8.05 9.04
N VAL A 23 9.16 -8.37 10.17
CA VAL A 23 8.59 -7.40 11.10
C VAL A 23 9.27 -7.56 12.47
N ALA A 24 9.94 -6.51 12.94
CA ALA A 24 10.57 -6.48 14.24
C ALA A 24 9.74 -5.63 15.22
N ILE A 25 9.37 -6.20 16.37
CA ILE A 25 8.63 -5.53 17.43
C ILE A 25 9.58 -5.35 18.61
N LEU A 26 10.01 -4.10 18.83
CA LEU A 26 10.74 -3.71 20.03
C LEU A 26 9.77 -3.56 21.20
N ASP A 27 10.27 -3.84 22.42
CA ASP A 27 9.50 -3.72 23.66
C ASP A 27 8.16 -4.48 23.58
N ALA A 28 8.21 -5.71 23.10
CA ALA A 28 7.02 -6.52 22.83
C ALA A 28 6.26 -6.91 24.13
N ASP A 29 6.93 -6.88 25.28
CA ASP A 29 6.35 -7.19 26.58
C ASP A 29 5.79 -5.98 27.34
N LYS A 30 5.92 -4.76 26.80
CA LYS A 30 5.31 -3.57 27.39
C LYS A 30 3.84 -3.52 27.04
N GLU A 31 3.02 -4.18 27.84
CA GLU A 31 1.57 -4.24 27.64
C GLU A 31 0.94 -2.83 27.59
N GLY A 32 -0.13 -2.72 26.82
CA GLY A 32 -0.81 -1.47 26.51
C GLY A 32 -1.50 -1.54 25.16
N PHE A 33 -1.96 -0.40 24.66
CA PHE A 33 -2.71 -0.34 23.40
C PHE A 33 -1.95 -0.97 22.21
N LEU A 34 -0.64 -0.71 22.10
CA LEU A 34 0.18 -1.18 20.97
C LEU A 34 0.67 -2.63 21.09
N ARG A 35 0.49 -3.25 22.26
CA ARG A 35 1.01 -4.61 22.58
C ARG A 35 -0.05 -5.54 23.15
N ASN A 36 -1.33 -5.17 23.03
CA ASN A 36 -2.42 -6.08 23.31
C ASN A 36 -2.51 -7.16 22.21
N PHE A 37 -3.31 -8.20 22.48
CA PHE A 37 -3.54 -9.32 21.57
C PHE A 37 -3.90 -8.87 20.13
N THR A 38 -4.85 -7.95 19.98
CA THR A 38 -5.34 -7.49 18.68
C THR A 38 -4.26 -6.76 17.89
N SER A 39 -3.53 -5.84 18.54
CA SER A 39 -2.44 -5.07 17.93
C SER A 39 -1.28 -5.97 17.49
N LEU A 40 -0.94 -6.98 18.29
CA LEU A 40 0.09 -7.97 17.92
C LEU A 40 -0.34 -8.78 16.70
N ILE A 41 -1.57 -9.31 16.67
CA ILE A 41 -2.09 -10.06 15.52
C ILE A 41 -2.07 -9.22 14.24
N GLN A 42 -2.50 -7.96 14.30
CA GLN A 42 -2.48 -7.07 13.14
C GLN A 42 -1.05 -6.74 12.68
N THR A 43 -0.11 -6.60 13.63
CA THR A 43 1.31 -6.37 13.33
C THR A 43 1.92 -7.60 12.64
N PHE A 44 1.60 -8.81 13.11
CA PHE A 44 2.05 -10.05 12.49
C PHE A 44 1.53 -10.21 11.05
N GLY A 45 0.29 -9.74 10.82
CA GLY A 45 -0.33 -9.76 9.49
C GLY A 45 0.46 -9.01 8.42
N ARG A 46 1.33 -8.07 8.80
CA ARG A 46 2.19 -7.34 7.84
C ARG A 46 3.25 -8.24 7.19
N ALA A 47 3.79 -9.21 7.94
CA ALA A 47 4.72 -10.21 7.39
C ALA A 47 4.01 -11.31 6.60
N ALA A 48 2.71 -11.52 6.80
CA ALA A 48 1.98 -12.66 6.23
C ALA A 48 1.75 -12.58 4.71
N ARG A 49 2.15 -11.48 4.06
CA ARG A 49 2.06 -11.29 2.60
C ARG A 49 3.26 -11.85 1.84
N ASN A 50 4.32 -12.20 2.55
CA ASN A 50 5.56 -12.73 1.99
C ASN A 50 5.70 -14.21 2.38
N GLU A 51 6.15 -15.04 1.43
CA GLU A 51 6.39 -16.47 1.69
C GLU A 51 7.44 -16.72 2.79
N ASN A 52 8.41 -15.82 2.92
CA ASN A 52 9.45 -15.82 3.96
C ASN A 52 9.11 -14.90 5.14
N GLY A 53 7.84 -14.50 5.26
CA GLY A 53 7.32 -13.63 6.31
C GLY A 53 7.66 -14.11 7.71
N THR A 54 8.45 -13.30 8.42
CA THR A 54 8.95 -13.59 9.77
C THR A 54 8.66 -12.42 10.70
N VAL A 55 8.34 -12.74 11.96
CA VAL A 55 8.15 -11.75 13.02
C VAL A 55 9.13 -12.03 14.15
N ILE A 56 9.87 -11.00 14.56
CA ILE A 56 10.76 -11.04 15.72
C ILE A 56 10.18 -10.13 16.80
N MET A 57 10.00 -10.67 18.00
CA MET A 57 9.57 -9.91 19.18
C MET A 57 10.71 -9.83 20.16
N TYR A 58 11.19 -8.62 20.43
CA TYR A 58 12.19 -8.36 21.48
C TYR A 58 11.46 -8.06 22.78
N ALA A 59 11.70 -8.87 23.79
CA ALA A 59 11.03 -8.81 25.08
C ALA A 59 11.87 -9.50 26.15
N ASP A 60 11.78 -9.02 27.38
CA ASP A 60 12.40 -9.68 28.54
C ASP A 60 11.51 -10.82 29.05
N THR A 61 10.19 -10.67 28.91
CA THR A 61 9.20 -11.64 29.39
C THR A 61 8.14 -11.96 28.33
N VAL A 62 7.50 -13.14 28.44
CA VAL A 62 6.39 -13.51 27.55
C VAL A 62 5.06 -13.20 28.23
N THR A 63 4.42 -12.10 27.83
CA THR A 63 3.13 -11.66 28.36
C THR A 63 1.97 -12.55 27.91
N GLN A 64 0.80 -12.40 28.55
CA GLN A 64 -0.39 -13.15 28.14
C GLN A 64 -0.86 -12.76 26.73
N SER A 65 -0.79 -11.46 26.39
CA SER A 65 -1.08 -10.95 25.05
C SER A 65 -0.20 -11.61 23.99
N MET A 66 1.11 -11.72 24.26
CA MET A 66 2.07 -12.40 23.37
C MET A 66 1.75 -13.89 23.22
N LYS A 67 1.53 -14.60 24.34
CA LYS A 67 1.19 -16.04 24.29
C LYS A 67 -0.05 -16.29 23.43
N ASN A 68 -1.11 -15.52 23.66
CA ASN A 68 -2.35 -15.63 22.91
C ASN A 68 -2.11 -15.36 21.41
N ALA A 69 -1.37 -14.30 21.07
CA ALA A 69 -1.09 -13.94 19.68
C ALA A 69 -0.24 -15.00 18.96
N ILE A 70 0.80 -15.53 19.62
CA ILE A 70 1.63 -16.63 19.11
C ILE A 70 0.78 -17.88 18.86
N ASN A 71 -0.05 -18.26 19.83
CA ASN A 71 -0.88 -19.47 19.72
C ASN A 71 -1.88 -19.37 18.58
N GLU A 72 -2.56 -18.23 18.44
CA GLU A 72 -3.50 -18.01 17.34
C GLU A 72 -2.79 -18.02 15.98
N THR A 73 -1.59 -17.46 15.91
CA THR A 73 -0.76 -17.48 14.69
C THR A 73 -0.35 -18.89 14.30
N LYS A 74 0.12 -19.70 15.26
CA LYS A 74 0.47 -21.11 15.05
C LYS A 74 -0.74 -21.91 14.58
N ARG A 75 -1.88 -21.79 15.27
CA ARG A 75 -3.14 -22.45 14.92
C ARG A 75 -3.58 -22.13 13.49
N ARG A 76 -3.47 -20.87 13.05
CA ARG A 76 -3.79 -20.47 11.67
C ARG A 76 -2.80 -21.08 10.66
N ARG A 77 -1.50 -21.01 10.96
CA ARG A 77 -0.44 -21.53 10.09
C ARG A 77 -0.55 -23.04 9.90
N GLU A 78 -0.82 -23.80 10.96
CA GLU A 78 -1.04 -25.26 10.89
C GLU A 78 -2.20 -25.62 9.98
N LYS A 79 -3.33 -24.90 10.10
CA LYS A 79 -4.48 -25.10 9.21
C LYS A 79 -4.15 -24.79 7.75
N GLN A 80 -3.40 -23.72 7.51
CA GLN A 80 -2.97 -23.32 6.16
C GLN A 80 -2.02 -24.36 5.55
N ILE A 81 -1.05 -24.86 6.33
CA ILE A 81 -0.11 -25.90 5.87
C ILE A 81 -0.88 -27.16 5.50
N LYS A 82 -1.80 -27.61 6.36
CA LYS A 82 -2.63 -28.78 6.09
C LYS A 82 -3.47 -28.59 4.81
N PHE A 83 -4.15 -27.46 4.69
CA PHE A 83 -4.93 -27.14 3.50
C PHE A 83 -4.07 -27.15 2.23
N ASN A 84 -2.88 -26.56 2.29
CA ASN A 84 -1.95 -26.53 1.18
C ASN A 84 -1.46 -27.93 0.78
N GLN A 85 -1.18 -28.79 1.76
CA GLN A 85 -0.81 -30.19 1.51
C GLN A 85 -1.95 -30.97 0.86
N ASP A 86 -3.16 -30.84 1.40
CA ASP A 86 -4.35 -31.53 0.90
C ASP A 86 -4.70 -31.12 -0.55
N HIS A 87 -4.32 -29.90 -0.96
CA HIS A 87 -4.64 -29.33 -2.28
C HIS A 87 -3.42 -29.15 -3.20
N ASN A 88 -2.23 -29.63 -2.81
CA ASN A 88 -0.98 -29.44 -3.55
C ASN A 88 -0.65 -27.97 -3.89
N ILE A 89 -0.95 -27.05 -2.98
CA ILE A 89 -0.66 -25.62 -3.14
C ILE A 89 0.74 -25.31 -2.62
N THR A 90 1.59 -24.72 -3.47
CA THR A 90 2.89 -24.16 -3.05
C THR A 90 2.71 -22.66 -2.75
N PRO A 91 3.00 -22.19 -1.52
CA PRO A 91 2.97 -20.76 -1.21
C PRO A 91 3.87 -19.97 -2.15
N LYS A 92 3.39 -18.82 -2.62
CA LYS A 92 4.17 -17.87 -3.42
C LYS A 92 3.81 -16.46 -3.02
N THR A 93 4.81 -15.59 -2.93
CA THR A 93 4.60 -14.16 -2.71
C THR A 93 3.89 -13.54 -3.92
N ILE A 94 2.87 -12.72 -3.68
CA ILE A 94 2.18 -11.98 -4.74
C ILE A 94 3.07 -10.80 -5.15
N ILE A 95 3.61 -10.82 -6.36
CA ILE A 95 4.33 -9.69 -6.92
C ILE A 95 3.27 -8.73 -7.49
N LYS A 96 3.07 -7.59 -6.84
CA LYS A 96 2.27 -6.50 -7.40
C LYS A 96 3.22 -5.55 -8.11
N SER A 97 2.96 -5.24 -9.38
CA SER A 97 3.66 -4.15 -10.05
C SER A 97 3.37 -2.87 -9.29
N VAL A 98 4.40 -2.21 -8.78
CA VAL A 98 4.28 -0.82 -8.31
C VAL A 98 3.83 -0.03 -9.53
N PRO A 99 2.68 0.67 -9.50
CA PRO A 99 2.36 1.60 -10.57
C PRO A 99 3.54 2.57 -10.66
N GLU A 100 4.20 2.65 -11.81
CA GLU A 100 5.16 3.71 -12.05
C GLU A 100 4.43 5.02 -11.78
N GLN A 101 4.73 5.64 -10.64
CA GLN A 101 4.52 7.07 -10.53
C GLN A 101 5.52 7.66 -11.51
N VAL A 102 5.07 7.81 -12.75
CA VAL A 102 5.70 8.71 -13.70
C VAL A 102 5.53 10.09 -13.08
N THR A 103 6.46 10.47 -12.21
CA THR A 103 6.77 11.87 -11.97
C THR A 103 7.37 12.37 -13.27
N THR A 104 6.50 12.59 -14.25
CA THR A 104 6.77 13.53 -15.33
C THR A 104 7.18 14.81 -14.62
N LEU A 105 8.42 15.24 -14.83
CA LEU A 105 8.84 16.58 -14.44
C LEU A 105 7.82 17.54 -15.06
N ASP A 106 6.98 18.12 -14.21
CA ASP A 106 5.85 18.94 -14.62
C ASP A 106 6.35 20.26 -15.22
N ASP A 107 6.57 20.26 -16.54
CA ASP A 107 6.75 21.46 -17.37
C ASP A 107 5.49 22.37 -17.32
N SER A 108 4.37 21.87 -16.79
CA SER A 108 3.13 22.62 -16.52
C SER A 108 3.33 23.79 -15.53
N LYS A 109 4.37 23.74 -14.69
CA LYS A 109 4.75 24.87 -13.82
C LYS A 109 5.15 26.11 -14.61
N LEU A 110 5.61 25.97 -15.85
CA LEU A 110 6.01 27.06 -16.74
C LEU A 110 4.88 27.58 -17.65
N LYS A 111 3.76 26.84 -17.76
CA LYS A 111 2.64 27.20 -18.64
C LYS A 111 1.71 28.25 -18.01
N SER A 112 1.13 29.13 -18.82
CA SER A 112 0.12 30.07 -18.35
C SER A 112 -1.19 29.36 -18.01
N THR A 113 -2.07 30.00 -17.24
CA THR A 113 -3.40 29.46 -16.93
C THR A 113 -4.27 29.25 -18.17
N HIS A 114 -4.04 30.05 -19.22
CA HIS A 114 -4.74 29.93 -20.49
C HIS A 114 -4.30 28.68 -21.27
N ASP A 115 -3.00 28.42 -21.31
CA ASP A 115 -2.46 27.23 -21.99
C ASP A 115 -2.92 25.94 -21.31
N ILE A 116 -2.99 25.93 -19.97
CA ILE A 116 -3.50 24.78 -19.22
C ILE A 116 -4.99 24.54 -19.52
N ALA A 117 -5.79 25.60 -19.64
CA ALA A 117 -7.20 25.48 -20.00
C ALA A 117 -7.39 24.93 -21.42
N SER A 118 -6.54 25.32 -22.38
CA SER A 118 -6.53 24.75 -23.73
C SER A 118 -6.17 23.27 -23.72
N ASP A 119 -5.14 22.88 -22.95
CA ASP A 119 -4.73 21.47 -22.81
C ASP A 119 -5.87 20.60 -22.24
N ILE A 120 -6.66 21.13 -21.31
CA ILE A 120 -7.83 20.42 -20.74
C ILE A 120 -8.88 20.16 -21.83
N ILE A 121 -9.21 21.15 -22.66
CA ILE A 121 -10.21 21.01 -23.74
C ILE A 121 -9.76 19.92 -24.73
N ASP A 122 -8.49 19.91 -25.10
CA ASP A 122 -7.95 18.91 -26.02
C ASP A 122 -7.97 17.50 -25.41
N LEU A 123 -7.66 17.38 -24.11
CA LEU A 123 -7.72 16.13 -23.37
C LEU A 123 -9.16 15.62 -23.19
N GLU A 124 -10.15 16.50 -22.99
CA GLU A 124 -11.56 16.14 -22.92
C GLU A 124 -12.06 15.58 -24.25
N ALA A 125 -11.66 16.21 -25.37
CA ALA A 125 -11.98 15.73 -26.71
C ALA A 125 -11.36 14.34 -26.97
N GLN A 126 -10.10 14.13 -26.56
CA GLN A 126 -9.43 12.84 -26.66
C GLN A 126 -10.08 11.77 -25.76
N MET A 127 -10.42 12.11 -24.52
CA MET A 127 -11.09 11.19 -23.58
C MET A 127 -12.43 10.71 -24.13
N LYS A 128 -13.21 11.62 -24.73
CA LYS A 128 -14.49 11.29 -25.35
C LYS A 128 -14.30 10.36 -26.54
N LYS A 129 -13.33 10.64 -27.41
CA LYS A 129 -12.97 9.77 -28.53
C LYS A 129 -12.55 8.37 -28.07
N TYR A 130 -11.66 8.27 -27.08
CA TYR A 130 -11.25 6.96 -26.53
C TYR A 130 -12.40 6.20 -25.88
N SER A 131 -13.33 6.90 -25.24
CA SER A 131 -14.55 6.29 -24.69
C SER A 131 -15.48 5.76 -25.78
N GLU A 132 -15.63 6.48 -26.90
CA GLU A 132 -16.38 6.03 -28.08
C GLU A 132 -15.73 4.82 -28.77
N ASP A 133 -14.38 4.79 -28.79
CA ASP A 133 -13.57 3.70 -29.32
C ASP A 133 -13.41 2.50 -28.34
N LEU A 134 -14.06 2.55 -27.16
CA LEU A 134 -13.96 1.56 -26.07
C LEU A 134 -12.54 1.32 -25.52
N ASP A 135 -11.63 2.27 -25.75
CA ASP A 135 -10.25 2.29 -25.21
C ASP A 135 -10.26 2.95 -23.82
N PHE A 136 -10.78 2.22 -22.84
CA PHE A 136 -10.97 2.74 -21.49
C PHE A 136 -9.67 3.05 -20.75
N GLU A 137 -8.57 2.36 -21.09
CA GLU A 137 -7.27 2.59 -20.47
C GLU A 137 -6.75 3.99 -20.80
N ARG A 138 -6.80 4.38 -22.08
CA ARG A 138 -6.43 5.74 -22.51
C ARG A 138 -7.44 6.79 -22.04
N ALA A 139 -8.73 6.47 -22.00
CA ALA A 139 -9.73 7.39 -21.45
C ALA A 139 -9.48 7.70 -19.96
N ILE A 140 -9.07 6.69 -19.18
CA ILE A 140 -8.69 6.86 -17.77
C ILE A 140 -7.44 7.72 -17.64
N GLU A 141 -6.44 7.52 -18.50
CA GLU A 141 -5.22 8.34 -18.51
C GLU A 141 -5.53 9.82 -18.78
N CYS A 142 -6.36 10.11 -19.79
CA CYS A 142 -6.83 11.47 -20.08
C CYS A 142 -7.55 12.09 -18.88
N ARG A 143 -8.48 11.36 -18.25
CA ARG A 143 -9.23 11.82 -17.05
C ARG A 143 -8.28 12.18 -15.91
N ASP A 144 -7.31 11.32 -15.62
CA ASP A 144 -6.39 11.53 -14.51
C ASP A 144 -5.38 12.65 -14.79
N ARG A 145 -5.09 12.92 -16.07
CA ARG A 145 -4.33 14.11 -16.50
C ARG A 145 -5.15 15.40 -16.35
N ILE A 146 -6.42 15.41 -16.76
CA ILE A 146 -7.32 16.57 -16.58
C ILE A 146 -7.41 16.96 -15.10
N LYS A 147 -7.65 16.00 -14.20
CA LYS A 147 -7.72 16.25 -12.76
C LYS A 147 -6.44 16.89 -12.19
N ARG A 148 -5.28 16.52 -12.72
CA ARG A 148 -4.00 17.13 -12.32
C ARG A 148 -3.93 18.60 -12.75
N LEU A 149 -4.27 18.88 -14.00
CA LEU A 149 -4.26 20.25 -14.55
C LEU A 149 -5.30 21.16 -13.87
N GLU A 150 -6.50 20.66 -13.57
CA GLU A 150 -7.52 21.40 -12.79
C GLU A 150 -7.00 21.79 -11.40
N LYS A 151 -6.35 20.85 -10.72
CA LYS A 151 -5.74 21.10 -9.40
C LYS A 151 -4.64 22.16 -9.49
N GLU A 152 -3.86 22.18 -10.56
CA GLU A 152 -2.85 23.22 -10.78
C GLU A 152 -3.47 24.60 -11.04
N ILE A 153 -4.55 24.68 -11.82
CA ILE A 153 -5.30 25.94 -12.02
C ILE A 153 -5.81 26.45 -10.66
N GLN A 154 -6.40 25.59 -9.84
CA GLN A 154 -6.87 25.97 -8.51
C GLN A 154 -5.73 26.53 -7.65
N ILE A 155 -4.59 25.85 -7.60
CA ILE A 155 -3.41 26.30 -6.85
C ILE A 155 -2.86 27.64 -7.38
N LYS A 156 -2.88 27.88 -8.70
CA LYS A 156 -2.43 29.16 -9.29
C LYS A 156 -3.41 30.29 -8.99
N ASN A 157 -4.72 30.02 -8.97
CA ASN A 157 -5.75 31.01 -8.64
C ASN A 157 -5.73 31.38 -7.15
N ASP A 158 -5.50 30.42 -6.25
CA ASP A 158 -5.41 30.65 -4.80
C ASP A 158 -4.15 31.45 -4.39
N ARG A 159 -3.14 31.54 -5.27
CA ARG A 159 -1.89 32.29 -5.06
C ARG A 159 -1.93 33.73 -5.61
N LYS A 160 -3.02 34.12 -6.26
CA LYS A 160 -3.23 35.42 -6.89
C LYS A 160 -4.08 36.32 -6.00
#